data_AF-A0A1V4KHE4-F1
#
_entry.id   AF-A0A1V4KHE4-F1
#
_cell.length_a   1.000
_cell.length_b   1.000
_cell.length_c   1.000
_cell.angle_alpha   90.00
_cell.angle_beta   90.00
_cell.angle_gamma   90.00
#
_symmetry.space_group_name_H-M   'P 1'
#
loop_
_entity.id
_entity.type
_entity.pdbx_description
1 polymer ?
#
loop_
_entity_poly.entity_id
_entity_poly.type
_entity_poly.pdbx_seq_one_letter_code
_entity_poly.pdbx_strand_id
1 'polypeptide(L)'
;MGQERWEANGSATLTTTATHLPILSDAGPREPALPQDMMDRVLLLVFSKDKSPGDHSLIRTAETSKHVMRDSGSQGTGTRRHRRNKKEKQRIKVSDVAAVPGEESRTLCRRVDMMVDFEQTGWGSWIVYPKKYNAYRCEGQCPSPVDETFKPTNHAYIQSLLQLYKPNQVPCPACSPVRMSPLSMLYYEKGEIVVRHHEDMIIEECGCN
;
A
#
# COMPACT_ATOMS: atom_id res chain seq x y z
N MET A 1 14.86 -43.66 43.13
CA MET A 1 13.84 -42.80 42.49
C MET A 1 13.96 -43.05 40.99
N GLY A 2 13.32 -44.05 40.36
CA GLY A 2 11.99 -44.62 40.57
C GLY A 2 11.18 -44.32 39.30
N GLN A 3 11.46 -45.05 38.20
CA GLN A 3 10.68 -45.01 36.96
C GLN A 3 9.36 -45.74 37.18
N GLU A 4 8.24 -45.09 36.89
CA GLU A 4 6.92 -45.71 36.92
C GLU A 4 6.52 -46.14 35.52
N ARG A 5 6.55 -47.46 35.36
CA ARG A 5 6.01 -48.25 34.25
C ARG A 5 4.62 -48.71 34.68
N TRP A 6 3.62 -48.52 33.85
CA TRP A 6 2.34 -49.24 33.96
C TRP A 6 2.02 -49.84 32.59
N GLU A 7 2.05 -51.17 32.53
CA GLU A 7 1.54 -52.00 31.45
C GLU A 7 0.29 -52.76 31.93
N ALA A 8 -0.48 -53.24 30.95
CA ALA A 8 -1.49 -54.29 31.01
C ALA A 8 -2.86 -53.87 31.58
N ASN A 9 -4.02 -54.32 31.08
CA ASN A 9 -4.38 -55.33 30.09
C ASN A 9 -5.90 -55.18 29.82
N GLY A 10 -6.42 -55.68 28.69
CA GLY A 10 -7.86 -55.99 28.63
C GLY A 10 -8.46 -56.05 27.22
N SER A 11 -8.44 -57.24 26.64
CA SER A 11 -9.14 -57.61 25.40
C SER A 11 -10.66 -57.74 25.62
N ALA A 12 -11.46 -57.30 24.64
CA ALA A 12 -12.79 -57.85 24.38
C ALA A 12 -13.09 -57.78 22.86
N THR A 13 -13.69 -58.85 22.37
CA THR A 13 -13.81 -59.29 20.98
C THR A 13 -15.12 -58.88 20.29
N LEU A 14 -15.06 -58.86 18.94
CA LEU A 14 -16.14 -58.98 17.93
C LEU A 14 -17.05 -57.74 17.79
N THR A 15 -17.32 -57.19 16.61
CA THR A 15 -17.93 -57.87 15.45
C THR A 15 -17.75 -56.99 14.21
N THR A 16 -17.38 -57.59 13.08
CA THR A 16 -17.24 -56.92 11.78
C THR A 16 -18.61 -56.62 11.19
N THR A 17 -18.93 -55.35 10.97
CA THR A 17 -19.99 -54.92 10.04
C THR A 17 -19.40 -53.90 9.08
N ALA A 18 -19.27 -54.31 7.83
CA ALA A 18 -18.87 -53.46 6.73
C ALA A 18 -20.03 -52.53 6.36
N THR A 19 -19.91 -51.24 6.69
CA THR A 19 -20.75 -50.18 6.14
C THR A 19 -19.96 -49.43 5.08
N HIS A 20 -20.38 -49.67 3.84
CA HIS A 20 -19.99 -48.93 2.64
C HIS A 20 -20.50 -47.49 2.77
N LEU A 21 -19.59 -46.50 2.71
CA LEU A 21 -19.93 -45.07 2.55
C LEU A 21 -19.22 -44.55 1.29
N PRO A 22 -19.90 -43.72 0.48
CA PRO A 22 -19.47 -43.43 -0.88
C PRO A 22 -18.33 -42.41 -0.91
N ILE A 23 -17.47 -42.58 -1.91
CA ILE A 23 -16.40 -41.66 -2.31
C ILE A 23 -17.04 -40.35 -2.76
N LEU A 24 -16.85 -39.28 -1.98
CA LEU A 24 -17.17 -37.93 -2.40
C LEU A 24 -16.08 -37.46 -3.37
N SER A 25 -16.46 -37.27 -4.62
CA SER A 25 -15.62 -36.70 -5.68
C SER A 25 -15.20 -35.28 -5.31
N ASP A 26 -13.90 -35.08 -5.15
CA ASP A 26 -13.27 -33.77 -4.98
C ASP A 26 -13.41 -32.96 -6.27
N ALA A 27 -14.31 -31.99 -6.27
CA ALA A 27 -14.39 -30.97 -7.30
C ALA A 27 -13.39 -29.86 -6.93
N GLY A 28 -12.17 -29.99 -7.45
CA GLY A 28 -11.13 -28.99 -7.27
C GLY A 28 -11.58 -27.58 -7.69
N PRO A 29 -11.03 -26.51 -7.08
CA PRO A 29 -11.38 -25.15 -7.43
C PRO A 29 -11.03 -24.87 -8.90
N ARG A 30 -12.04 -24.52 -9.72
CA ARG A 30 -11.82 -23.97 -11.05
C ARG A 30 -11.13 -22.62 -10.90
N GLU A 31 -9.87 -22.57 -11.31
CA GLU A 31 -9.10 -21.34 -11.51
C GLU A 31 -9.88 -20.42 -12.47
N PRO A 32 -10.20 -19.17 -12.11
CA PRO A 32 -10.81 -18.24 -13.05
C PRO A 32 -9.78 -17.86 -14.11
N ALA A 33 -9.98 -18.31 -15.35
CA ALA A 33 -9.19 -17.87 -16.48
C ALA A 33 -9.33 -16.34 -16.65
N LEU A 34 -8.21 -15.63 -16.56
CA LEU A 34 -8.13 -14.18 -16.72
C LEU A 34 -8.54 -13.77 -18.16
N PRO A 35 -9.24 -12.64 -18.35
CA PRO A 35 -9.56 -12.12 -19.68
C PRO A 35 -8.30 -11.87 -20.53
N GLN A 36 -8.30 -12.36 -21.78
CA GLN A 36 -7.15 -12.32 -22.70
C GLN A 36 -6.67 -10.89 -23.03
N ASP A 37 -7.49 -9.86 -22.83
CA ASP A 37 -7.18 -8.46 -23.09
C ASP A 37 -6.03 -7.90 -22.21
N MET A 38 -5.71 -8.57 -21.10
CA MET A 38 -4.64 -8.14 -20.19
C MET A 38 -3.27 -8.76 -20.49
N MET A 39 -3.18 -9.75 -21.38
CA MET A 39 -1.90 -10.41 -21.71
C MET A 39 -1.06 -9.60 -22.71
N ASP A 40 -1.67 -8.69 -23.45
CA ASP A 40 -0.99 -7.87 -24.47
C ASP A 40 -0.42 -6.54 -23.95
N ARG A 41 -0.52 -6.27 -22.64
CA ARG A 41 0.06 -5.05 -22.04
C ARG A 41 1.50 -5.31 -21.58
N VAL A 42 2.45 -4.96 -22.46
CA VAL A 42 3.89 -4.98 -22.15
C VAL A 42 4.25 -3.76 -21.29
N LEU A 43 4.60 -3.98 -20.02
CA LEU A 43 5.16 -2.95 -19.14
C LEU A 43 6.69 -2.90 -19.32
N LEU A 44 7.21 -1.88 -19.99
CA LEU A 44 8.64 -1.66 -20.13
C LEU A 44 9.16 -0.75 -18.99
N LEU A 45 9.90 -1.34 -18.06
CA LEU A 45 10.58 -0.64 -16.97
C LEU A 45 11.96 -0.17 -17.45
N VAL A 46 12.18 1.15 -17.54
CA VAL A 46 13.46 1.75 -17.93
C VAL A 46 14.03 2.54 -16.75
N PHE A 47 15.18 2.12 -16.25
CA PHE A 47 15.92 2.85 -15.22
C PHE A 47 16.99 3.73 -15.88
N SER A 48 16.91 5.04 -15.68
CA SER A 48 17.98 5.98 -16.04
C SER A 48 18.60 6.53 -14.75
N LYS A 49 19.91 6.37 -14.58
CA LYS A 49 20.66 6.92 -13.45
C LYS A 49 21.31 8.22 -13.91
N ASP A 50 20.64 9.34 -13.69
CA ASP A 50 21.25 10.67 -13.89
C ASP A 50 22.00 11.13 -12.63
N LYS A 51 23.15 11.77 -12.84
CA LYS A 51 24.00 12.36 -11.78
C LYS A 51 23.66 13.84 -11.58
N SER A 52 22.39 14.22 -11.43
CA SER A 52 22.02 15.55 -10.95
C SER A 52 21.39 15.48 -9.56
N PRO A 53 21.83 16.32 -8.61
CA PRO A 53 21.23 16.38 -7.29
C PRO A 53 19.92 17.17 -7.39
N GLY A 54 18.83 16.46 -7.62
CA GLY A 54 17.47 17.01 -7.63
C GLY A 54 16.48 15.90 -7.97
N ASP A 55 15.53 15.66 -7.06
CA ASP A 55 14.52 14.59 -7.07
C ASP A 55 14.07 14.09 -8.45
N HIS A 56 14.71 13.02 -8.92
CA HIS A 56 14.27 12.28 -10.11
C HIS A 56 13.13 11.33 -9.71
N SER A 57 11.89 11.81 -9.82
CA SER A 57 10.69 10.96 -9.72
C SER A 57 10.41 10.28 -11.07
N LEU A 58 10.02 8.99 -11.03
CA LEU A 58 9.58 8.27 -12.23
C LEU A 58 8.33 8.90 -12.86
N ILE A 59 7.51 9.59 -12.05
CA ILE A 59 6.35 10.34 -12.53
C ILE A 59 6.79 11.42 -13.52
N ARG A 60 7.73 12.29 -13.14
CA ARG A 60 8.28 13.33 -14.04
C ARG A 60 8.97 12.76 -15.25
N THR A 61 9.73 11.68 -15.09
CA THR A 61 10.39 11.02 -16.23
C THR A 61 9.35 10.47 -17.22
N ALA A 62 8.27 9.86 -16.73
CA ALA A 62 7.19 9.34 -17.58
C ALA A 62 6.43 10.48 -18.29
N GLU A 63 6.07 11.54 -17.56
CA GLU A 63 5.36 12.70 -18.11
C GLU A 63 6.15 13.44 -19.21
N THR A 64 7.47 13.54 -19.04
CA THR A 64 8.36 14.19 -20.00
C THR A 64 8.80 13.27 -21.15
N SER A 65 8.49 11.98 -21.07
CA SER A 65 8.85 11.01 -22.10
C SER A 65 7.95 11.12 -23.33
N LYS A 66 8.59 11.34 -24.48
CA LYS A 66 7.94 11.31 -25.81
C LYS A 66 7.26 9.98 -26.14
N HIS A 67 7.54 8.91 -25.40
CA HIS A 67 7.04 7.57 -25.66
C HIS A 67 5.70 7.25 -24.97
N VAL A 68 5.30 8.01 -23.93
CA VAL A 68 4.03 7.78 -23.20
C VAL A 68 2.83 8.40 -23.92
N MET A 69 3.05 9.42 -24.76
CA MET A 69 1.98 10.16 -25.47
C MET A 69 1.55 9.52 -26.81
N ARG A 70 2.01 8.30 -27.11
CA ARG A 70 1.74 7.65 -28.41
C ARG A 70 0.86 6.41 -28.24
N ASP A 71 -0.33 6.62 -27.71
CA ASP A 71 -1.43 5.70 -27.97
C ASP A 71 -2.68 6.46 -28.43
N SER A 72 -2.81 6.54 -29.75
CA SER A 72 -4.07 6.69 -30.45
C SER A 72 -3.88 6.05 -31.82
N GLY A 73 -4.10 4.74 -31.90
CA GLY A 73 -4.11 4.02 -33.16
C GLY A 73 -5.31 4.43 -34.03
N SER A 74 -5.05 4.79 -35.29
CA SER A 74 -5.81 4.24 -36.43
C SER A 74 -4.97 4.34 -37.70
N GLN A 75 -4.98 3.26 -38.48
CA GLN A 75 -4.33 3.12 -39.78
C GLN A 75 -4.69 4.27 -40.74
N GLY A 76 -3.70 4.73 -41.52
CA GLY A 76 -3.90 5.70 -42.58
C GLY A 76 -2.66 5.82 -43.45
N THR A 77 -2.71 5.18 -44.61
CA THR A 77 -1.75 5.24 -45.70
C THR A 77 -1.39 6.67 -46.11
N GLY A 78 -0.09 6.96 -46.21
CA GLY A 78 0.51 7.95 -47.12
C GLY A 78 0.12 9.44 -46.95
N THR A 79 1.08 10.27 -46.54
CA THR A 79 1.65 11.42 -47.30
C THR A 79 2.42 12.36 -46.37
N ARG A 80 3.47 12.96 -46.92
CA ARG A 80 4.44 13.84 -46.26
C ARG A 80 3.88 15.25 -46.03
N ARG A 81 4.37 15.88 -44.95
CA ARG A 81 4.50 17.34 -44.67
C ARG A 81 3.23 18.14 -44.34
N HIS A 82 3.08 18.53 -43.08
CA HIS A 82 3.31 19.93 -42.68
C HIS A 82 3.41 20.09 -41.15
N ARG A 83 4.50 20.73 -40.74
CA ARG A 83 4.80 21.22 -39.39
C ARG A 83 3.80 22.32 -39.00
N ARG A 84 3.03 22.11 -37.93
CA ARG A 84 2.44 23.21 -37.14
C ARG A 84 2.44 22.82 -35.66
N ASN A 85 3.39 23.40 -34.93
CA ASN A 85 3.43 23.39 -33.47
C ASN A 85 2.19 24.13 -32.94
N LYS A 86 1.11 23.42 -32.66
CA LYS A 86 0.03 23.90 -31.79
C LYS A 86 0.18 23.17 -30.46
N LYS A 87 0.78 23.86 -29.48
CA LYS A 87 0.96 23.41 -28.11
C LYS A 87 -0.40 23.44 -27.40
N GLU A 88 -1.26 22.47 -27.72
CA GLU A 88 -2.52 22.24 -27.03
C GLU A 88 -2.20 21.39 -25.79
N LYS A 89 -2.24 22.00 -24.60
CA LYS A 89 -2.15 21.28 -23.32
C LYS A 89 -3.40 20.40 -23.18
N GLN A 90 -3.39 19.21 -23.75
CA GLN A 90 -4.39 18.20 -23.47
C GLN A 90 -3.99 17.46 -22.19
N ARG A 91 -4.53 17.96 -21.08
CA ARG A 91 -4.62 17.27 -19.80
C ARG A 91 -5.29 15.92 -20.09
N ILE A 92 -4.64 14.82 -19.73
CA ILE A 92 -5.22 13.48 -19.79
C ILE A 92 -6.54 13.55 -19.01
N LYS A 93 -7.66 13.56 -19.71
CA LYS A 93 -8.97 13.34 -19.10
C LYS A 93 -9.04 11.85 -18.85
N VAL A 94 -8.75 11.46 -17.61
CA VAL A 94 -9.08 10.13 -17.12
C VAL A 94 -10.60 10.06 -17.19
N SER A 95 -11.09 9.28 -18.15
CA SER A 95 -12.51 8.94 -18.26
C SER A 95 -12.95 8.35 -16.93
N ASP A 96 -14.10 8.81 -16.44
CA ASP A 96 -14.76 8.30 -15.25
C ASP A 96 -14.96 6.77 -15.38
N VAL A 97 -14.01 5.99 -14.85
CA VAL A 97 -14.21 4.57 -14.64
C VAL A 97 -15.12 4.48 -13.42
N ALA A 98 -16.37 4.11 -13.72
CA ALA A 98 -17.46 3.97 -12.77
C ALA A 98 -16.98 3.30 -11.48
N ALA A 99 -17.18 4.02 -10.37
CA ALA A 99 -17.03 3.50 -9.02
C ALA A 99 -17.81 2.19 -8.90
N VAL A 100 -17.12 1.13 -8.52
CA VAL A 100 -17.75 -0.11 -8.05
C VAL A 100 -18.53 0.25 -6.78
N PRO A 101 -19.86 0.05 -6.72
CA PRO A 101 -20.64 0.43 -5.56
C PRO A 101 -20.52 -0.68 -4.51
N GLY A 102 -19.66 -0.46 -3.51
CA GLY A 102 -19.47 -1.44 -2.43
C GLY A 102 -18.48 -1.09 -1.33
N GLU A 103 -17.88 0.10 -1.31
CA GLU A 103 -17.08 0.56 -0.18
C GLU A 103 -17.61 1.90 0.30
N GLU A 104 -17.79 2.03 1.62
CA GLU A 104 -17.87 3.34 2.27
C GLU A 104 -16.87 4.28 1.62
N SER A 105 -17.25 5.52 1.34
CA SER A 105 -16.39 6.54 0.72
C SER A 105 -15.03 6.62 1.46
N ARG A 106 -14.06 5.80 1.04
CA ARG A 106 -12.75 5.74 1.68
C ARG A 106 -12.03 7.01 1.28
N THR A 107 -11.83 7.89 2.25
CA THR A 107 -11.15 9.17 1.99
C THR A 107 -9.74 8.90 1.46
N LEU A 108 -9.26 9.75 0.55
CA LEU A 108 -7.88 9.67 0.06
C LEU A 108 -6.89 9.82 1.22
N CYS A 109 -5.70 9.24 1.05
CA CYS A 109 -4.63 9.28 2.03
C CYS A 109 -4.39 10.70 2.57
N ARG A 110 -4.56 10.88 3.87
CA ARG A 110 -4.44 12.18 4.53
C ARG A 110 -4.01 12.01 5.98
N ARG A 111 -3.52 13.11 6.54
CA ARG A 111 -3.28 13.23 7.99
C ARG A 111 -4.61 13.46 8.70
N VAL A 112 -4.87 12.70 9.75
CA VAL A 112 -6.04 12.85 10.63
C VAL A 112 -5.60 12.92 12.09
N ASP A 113 -6.43 13.51 12.94
CA ASP A 113 -6.13 13.67 14.37
C ASP A 113 -6.05 12.32 15.08
N MET A 114 -5.04 12.18 15.93
CA MET A 114 -4.87 11.05 16.84
C MET A 114 -4.33 11.59 18.16
N MET A 115 -5.24 11.79 19.11
CA MET A 115 -4.89 12.24 20.46
C MET A 115 -4.27 11.10 21.25
N VAL A 116 -3.05 11.33 21.73
CA VAL A 116 -2.37 10.46 22.69
C VAL A 116 -2.56 11.06 24.08
N ASP A 117 -3.02 10.24 25.01
CA ASP A 117 -3.18 10.57 26.42
C ASP A 117 -2.28 9.65 27.25
N PHE A 118 -1.21 10.21 27.82
CA PHE A 118 -0.25 9.40 28.57
C PHE A 118 -0.83 8.82 29.86
N GLU A 119 -1.90 9.40 30.40
CA GLU A 119 -2.61 8.80 31.53
C GLU A 119 -3.26 7.46 31.10
N GLN A 120 -3.78 7.39 29.88
CA GLN A 120 -4.40 6.18 29.33
C GLN A 120 -3.39 5.11 28.91
N THR A 121 -2.17 5.50 28.54
CA THR A 121 -1.09 4.55 28.21
C THR A 121 -0.38 3.99 29.45
N GLY A 122 -0.74 4.45 30.65
CA GLY A 122 -0.07 4.10 31.90
C GLY A 122 1.27 4.82 32.11
N TRP A 123 1.55 5.87 31.33
CA TRP A 123 2.79 6.64 31.40
C TRP A 123 2.64 7.98 32.14
N GLY A 124 1.41 8.32 32.51
CA GLY A 124 1.07 9.59 33.15
C GLY A 124 1.79 9.84 34.48
N SER A 125 2.13 8.79 35.24
CA SER A 125 2.80 8.96 36.53
C SER A 125 4.23 9.52 36.42
N TRP A 126 4.94 9.21 35.33
CA TRP A 126 6.33 9.64 35.13
C TRP A 126 6.46 10.77 34.12
N ILE A 127 5.51 10.94 33.19
CA ILE A 127 5.46 12.10 32.28
C ILE A 127 4.78 13.28 32.97
N VAL A 128 5.52 14.36 33.14
CA VAL A 128 5.01 15.61 33.73
C VAL A 128 4.33 16.47 32.65
N TYR A 129 4.96 16.64 31.49
CA TYR A 129 4.42 17.42 30.37
C TYR A 129 4.95 16.95 29.00
N PRO A 130 4.14 17.00 27.93
CA PRO A 130 2.69 17.21 27.96
C PRO A 130 1.97 15.96 28.48
N LYS A 131 0.76 16.13 29.04
CA LYS A 131 -0.09 14.99 29.43
C LYS A 131 -0.84 14.39 28.24
N LYS A 132 -1.19 15.25 27.29
CA LYS A 132 -1.89 14.91 26.05
C LYS A 132 -1.25 15.66 24.90
N TYR A 133 -1.17 15.04 23.74
CA TYR A 133 -0.77 15.71 22.51
C TYR A 133 -1.43 15.05 21.30
N ASN A 134 -1.53 15.77 20.18
CA ASN A 134 -2.00 15.20 18.93
C ASN A 134 -0.78 14.65 18.17
N ALA A 135 -0.64 13.33 18.14
CA ALA A 135 0.40 12.65 17.37
C ALA A 135 0.05 12.62 15.87
N TYR A 136 -1.23 12.79 15.55
CA TYR A 136 -1.84 12.50 14.26
C TYR A 136 -1.64 11.04 13.81
N ARG A 137 -2.34 10.63 12.77
CA ARG A 137 -2.07 9.40 12.04
C ARG A 137 -2.32 9.59 10.56
N CYS A 138 -1.72 8.73 9.75
CA CYS A 138 -2.03 8.66 8.32
C CYS A 138 -3.15 7.66 8.10
N GLU A 139 -4.18 8.08 7.38
CA GLU A 139 -5.37 7.28 7.14
C GLU A 139 -5.92 7.57 5.74
N GLY A 140 -6.50 6.54 5.11
CA GLY A 140 -7.13 6.63 3.80
C GLY A 140 -6.48 5.77 2.74
N GLN A 141 -7.10 5.76 1.56
CA GLN A 141 -6.67 4.93 0.43
C GLN A 141 -5.71 5.72 -0.47
N CYS A 142 -4.66 5.04 -0.95
CA CYS A 142 -3.79 5.57 -2.00
C CYS A 142 -4.43 5.34 -3.38
N PRO A 143 -4.52 6.38 -4.23
CA PRO A 143 -5.05 6.23 -5.57
C PRO A 143 -4.12 5.37 -6.45
N SER A 144 -4.68 4.75 -7.48
CA SER A 144 -3.96 3.96 -8.48
C SER A 144 -4.28 4.48 -9.88
N PRO A 145 -3.30 5.03 -10.62
CA PRO A 145 -1.92 5.28 -10.21
C PRO A 145 -1.82 6.46 -9.23
N VAL A 146 -0.79 6.44 -8.39
CA VAL A 146 -0.52 7.54 -7.46
C VAL A 146 0.18 8.69 -8.18
N ASP A 147 -0.15 9.93 -7.82
CA ASP A 147 0.47 11.15 -8.36
C ASP A 147 1.51 11.75 -7.39
N GLU A 148 2.21 12.82 -7.81
CA GLU A 148 3.25 13.47 -6.98
C GLU A 148 2.72 14.08 -5.68
N THR A 149 1.41 14.37 -5.57
CA THR A 149 0.84 15.04 -4.38
C THR A 149 0.92 14.15 -3.15
N PHE A 150 0.92 12.83 -3.34
CA PHE A 150 1.09 11.83 -2.28
C PHE A 150 2.55 11.45 -2.05
N LYS A 151 3.51 12.17 -2.64
CA LYS A 151 4.96 12.00 -2.45
C LYS A 151 5.44 10.54 -2.53
N PRO A 152 5.01 9.77 -3.54
CA PRO A 152 5.36 8.36 -3.63
C PRO A 152 6.84 8.16 -3.92
N THR A 153 7.42 7.10 -3.38
CA THR A 153 8.71 6.61 -3.88
C THR A 153 8.55 6.10 -5.32
N ASN A 154 9.67 5.97 -6.04
CA ASN A 154 9.66 5.32 -7.36
C ASN A 154 9.06 3.90 -7.30
N HIS A 155 9.31 3.17 -6.22
CA HIS A 155 8.72 1.85 -5.99
C HIS A 155 7.19 1.93 -5.83
N ALA A 156 6.70 2.84 -4.98
CA ALA A 156 5.26 3.03 -4.75
C ALA A 156 4.52 3.46 -6.02
N TYR A 157 5.14 4.30 -6.84
CA TYR A 157 4.58 4.67 -8.14
C TYR A 157 4.44 3.46 -9.07
N ILE A 158 5.50 2.65 -9.23
CA ILE A 158 5.45 1.41 -10.02
C ILE A 158 4.44 0.41 -9.45
N GLN A 159 4.39 0.25 -8.13
CA GLN A 159 3.40 -0.61 -7.46
C GLN A 159 1.97 -0.14 -7.74
N SER A 160 1.72 1.17 -7.71
CA SER A 160 0.41 1.73 -8.07
C SER A 160 0.04 1.48 -9.54
N LEU A 161 1.01 1.48 -10.45
CA LEU A 161 0.80 1.13 -11.85
C LEU A 161 0.52 -0.37 -12.01
N LEU A 162 1.27 -1.22 -11.32
CA LEU A 162 1.03 -2.66 -11.31
C LEU A 162 -0.34 -2.99 -10.72
N GLN A 163 -0.77 -2.28 -9.67
CA GLN A 163 -2.12 -2.42 -9.12
C GLN A 163 -3.20 -2.10 -10.16
N LEU A 164 -3.02 -1.03 -10.95
CA LEU A 164 -3.96 -0.62 -11.99
C LEU A 164 -4.15 -1.71 -13.06
N TYR A 165 -3.05 -2.36 -13.48
CA TYR A 165 -3.08 -3.35 -14.56
C TYR A 165 -3.25 -4.80 -14.08
N LYS A 166 -2.84 -5.13 -12.85
CA LYS A 166 -2.81 -6.48 -12.28
C LYS A 166 -3.20 -6.45 -10.79
N PRO A 167 -4.46 -6.09 -10.46
CA PRO A 167 -4.90 -5.81 -9.09
C PRO A 167 -4.84 -7.02 -8.14
N ASN A 168 -4.77 -8.24 -8.68
CA ASN A 168 -4.69 -9.48 -7.89
C ASN A 168 -3.24 -9.91 -7.57
N GLN A 169 -2.23 -9.23 -8.11
CA GLN A 169 -0.81 -9.63 -7.96
C GLN A 169 -0.04 -8.78 -6.96
N VAL A 170 -0.48 -7.54 -6.75
CA VAL A 170 0.14 -6.59 -5.83
C VAL A 170 -0.97 -5.95 -5.00
N PRO A 171 -0.67 -5.41 -3.80
CA PRO A 171 -1.57 -4.53 -3.09
C PRO A 171 -1.36 -3.06 -3.49
N CYS A 172 -2.34 -2.20 -3.20
CA CYS A 172 -2.15 -0.75 -3.26
C CYS A 172 -1.00 -0.30 -2.32
N PRO A 173 -0.26 0.78 -2.65
CA PRO A 173 0.64 1.43 -1.70
C PRO A 173 -0.09 1.84 -0.42
N ALA A 174 0.61 1.84 0.72
CA ALA A 174 0.05 2.15 2.02
C ALA A 174 0.13 3.66 2.32
N CYS A 175 -0.92 4.18 2.95
CA CYS A 175 -0.91 5.56 3.47
C CYS A 175 -0.05 5.60 4.75
N SER A 176 1.10 6.28 4.69
CA SER A 176 2.11 6.27 5.75
C SER A 176 2.74 7.65 5.98
N PRO A 177 3.36 7.90 7.15
CA PRO A 177 4.07 9.15 7.40
C PRO A 177 5.26 9.32 6.45
N VAL A 178 5.39 10.51 5.88
CA VAL A 178 6.56 10.90 5.05
C VAL A 178 7.38 12.01 5.68
N ARG A 179 6.81 12.73 6.65
CA ARG A 179 7.52 13.71 7.46
C ARG A 179 6.97 13.70 8.88
N MET A 180 7.86 13.70 9.85
CA MET A 180 7.53 13.76 11.27
C MET A 180 8.35 14.85 11.96
N SER A 181 7.89 15.29 13.13
CA SER A 181 8.55 16.27 13.98
C SER A 181 8.74 15.72 15.40
N PRO A 182 9.74 16.23 16.13
CA PRO A 182 9.98 15.82 17.50
C PRO A 182 8.94 16.37 18.47
N LEU A 183 8.81 15.69 19.62
CA LEU A 183 8.07 16.17 20.78
C LEU A 183 9.04 16.42 21.95
N SER A 184 9.01 17.65 22.48
CA SER A 184 9.69 17.99 23.74
C SER A 184 8.88 17.48 24.94
N MET A 185 9.51 16.68 25.80
CA MET A 185 8.89 16.05 26.95
C MET A 185 9.65 16.37 28.23
N LEU A 186 8.90 16.67 29.30
CA LEU A 186 9.35 16.82 30.67
C LEU A 186 8.88 15.59 31.46
N TYR A 187 9.81 14.83 32.04
CA TYR A 187 9.47 13.61 32.77
C TYR A 187 10.49 13.27 33.86
N TYR A 188 10.10 12.37 34.77
CA TYR A 188 10.99 11.87 35.81
C TYR A 188 11.87 10.74 35.26
N GLU A 189 13.19 10.87 35.44
CA GLU A 189 14.17 9.84 35.13
C GLU A 189 15.09 9.66 36.35
N LYS A 190 15.12 8.44 36.92
CA LYS A 190 15.96 8.11 38.08
C LYS A 190 15.81 9.06 39.30
N GLY A 191 14.61 9.60 39.50
CA GLY A 191 14.30 10.52 40.60
C GLY A 191 14.59 11.99 40.30
N GLU A 192 15.14 12.31 39.13
CA GLU A 192 15.36 13.68 38.66
C GLU A 192 14.37 14.06 37.58
N ILE A 193 14.09 15.35 37.44
CA ILE A 193 13.23 15.88 36.39
C ILE A 193 14.11 16.27 35.20
N VAL A 194 13.82 15.72 34.02
CA VAL A 194 14.58 15.97 32.80
C VAL A 194 13.69 16.45 31.66
N VAL A 195 14.25 17.27 30.76
CA VAL A 195 13.63 17.67 29.49
C VAL A 195 14.39 17.02 28.34
N ARG A 196 13.69 16.31 27.45
CA ARG A 196 14.27 15.73 26.23
C ARG A 196 13.38 15.96 25.01
N HIS A 197 14.00 15.96 23.84
CA HIS A 197 13.35 15.98 22.55
C HIS A 197 13.37 14.56 21.98
N HIS A 198 12.20 14.01 21.70
CA HIS A 198 12.07 12.69 21.08
C HIS A 198 11.64 12.89 19.63
N GLU A 199 12.47 12.43 18.71
CA GLU A 199 12.19 12.49 17.27
C GLU A 199 11.01 11.59 16.88
N ASP A 200 10.42 11.86 15.72
CA ASP A 200 9.39 11.01 15.10
C ASP A 200 8.11 10.81 15.94
N MET A 201 7.74 11.81 16.74
CA MET A 201 6.61 11.72 17.67
C MET A 201 5.31 12.30 17.11
N ILE A 202 5.39 13.25 16.18
CA ILE A 202 4.23 13.95 15.60
C ILE A 202 4.29 13.83 14.08
N ILE A 203 3.24 13.32 13.45
CA ILE A 203 3.15 13.24 11.99
C ILE A 203 2.82 14.63 11.43
N GLU A 204 3.65 15.10 10.51
CA GLU A 204 3.47 16.38 9.82
C GLU A 204 2.83 16.19 8.44
N GLU A 205 3.25 15.14 7.73
CA GLU A 205 2.81 14.88 6.36
C GLU A 205 2.64 13.38 6.12
N CYS A 206 1.59 13.03 5.38
CA CYS A 206 1.31 11.67 4.92
C CYS A 206 1.58 11.55 3.41
N GLY A 207 1.90 10.34 2.98
CA GLY A 207 2.10 9.98 1.59
C GLY A 207 1.82 8.50 1.33
N CYS A 208 2.03 8.07 0.09
CA CYS A 208 1.71 6.74 -0.39
C CYS A 208 2.99 5.98 -0.73
N ASN A 209 3.31 4.96 0.07
CA ASN A 209 4.57 4.20 -0.02
C ASN A 209 4.37 2.70 -0.15
#